data_AF-A0A1X3DF26-F1
#
_entry.id   AF-A0A1X3DF26-F1
#
_cell.length_a   1.000
_cell.length_b   1.000
_cell.length_c   1.000
_cell.angle_alpha   90.00
_cell.angle_beta   90.00
_cell.angle_gamma   90.00
#
_symmetry.space_group_name_H-M   'P 1'
#
loop_
_entity.id
_entity.type
_entity.pdbx_description
1 polymer ?
#
loop_
_entity_poly.entity_id
_entity_poly.type
_entity_poly.pdbx_seq_one_letter_code
_entity_poly.pdbx_strand_id
1 'polypeptide(L)'
;MDDFIKEHNLKPEKSKKSVLAPYQDEIFKMKEMGFTEKIILQFLKEKKGISVSQQTLNWFIRSRKNDTKPISSAQKTPVKAIQVKTDKLVIHKPHTN
;
A
#
# COMPACT_ATOMS: atom_id res chain seq x y z
N MET A 1 -11.47 2.61 37.12
CA MET A 1 -11.20 2.50 35.67
C MET A 1 -12.52 2.38 34.90
N ASP A 2 -13.44 1.57 35.42
CA ASP A 2 -14.79 1.36 34.87
C ASP A 2 -15.66 2.61 34.85
N ASP A 3 -15.47 3.53 35.80
CA ASP A 3 -16.22 4.79 35.89
C ASP A 3 -15.94 5.74 34.71
N PHE A 4 -14.66 5.89 34.32
CA PHE A 4 -14.21 6.70 33.18
C PHE A 4 -14.75 6.19 31.83
N ILE A 5 -14.84 4.87 31.66
CA ILE A 5 -15.36 4.26 30.42
C ILE A 5 -16.87 4.51 30.29
N LYS A 6 -17.59 4.54 31.41
CA LYS A 6 -19.04 4.73 31.48
C LYS A 6 -19.43 6.19 31.27
N GLU A 7 -18.66 7.11 31.86
CA GLU A 7 -18.87 8.56 31.75
C GLU A 7 -18.64 9.07 30.31
N HIS A 8 -17.65 8.51 29.60
CA HIS A 8 -17.31 8.92 28.24
C HIS A 8 -17.99 8.07 27.13
N ASN A 9 -18.92 7.17 27.48
CA ASN A 9 -19.59 6.27 26.53
C ASN A 9 -18.62 5.52 25.59
N LEU A 10 -17.42 5.22 26.07
CA LEU A 10 -16.35 4.57 25.31
C LEU A 10 -16.67 3.07 25.18
N LYS A 11 -17.68 2.73 24.39
CA LYS A 11 -17.88 1.33 23.97
C LYS A 11 -16.67 0.94 23.13
N PRO A 12 -16.02 -0.22 23.38
CA PRO A 12 -15.03 -0.75 22.46
C PRO A 12 -15.73 -0.89 21.11
N GLU A 13 -15.33 -0.03 20.17
CA GLU A 13 -16.03 0.11 18.90
C GLU A 13 -15.95 -1.24 18.20
N LYS A 14 -17.10 -1.92 18.08
CA LYS A 14 -17.23 -3.24 17.49
C LYS A 14 -16.50 -3.24 16.16
N SER A 15 -15.30 -3.83 16.14
CA SER A 15 -14.43 -4.07 15.00
C SER A 15 -14.85 -3.30 13.74
N LYS A 16 -14.32 -2.07 13.57
CA LYS A 16 -14.50 -1.24 12.37
C LYS A 16 -14.25 -2.09 11.13
N LYS A 17 -15.30 -2.65 10.53
CA LYS A 17 -15.20 -3.39 9.28
C LYS A 17 -14.75 -2.37 8.23
N SER A 18 -13.63 -2.64 7.57
CA SER A 18 -13.09 -1.69 6.58
C SER A 18 -14.14 -1.37 5.54
N VAL A 19 -14.31 -0.08 5.21
CA VAL A 19 -15.25 0.38 4.18
C VAL A 19 -14.92 -0.21 2.81
N LEU A 20 -13.65 -0.60 2.59
CA LEU A 20 -13.19 -1.28 1.38
C LEU A 20 -13.43 -2.79 1.40
N ALA A 21 -13.79 -3.36 2.56
CA ALA A 21 -13.96 -4.80 2.69
C ALA A 21 -15.00 -5.41 1.74
N PRO A 22 -16.19 -4.80 1.55
CA PRO A 22 -17.21 -5.30 0.62
C PRO A 22 -16.78 -5.24 -0.86
N TYR A 23 -15.78 -4.42 -1.19
CA TYR A 23 -15.36 -4.14 -2.58
C TYR A 23 -14.01 -4.78 -2.91
N GLN A 24 -13.57 -5.75 -2.11
CA GLN A 24 -12.28 -6.42 -2.28
C GLN A 24 -12.12 -6.96 -3.69
N ASP A 25 -13.06 -7.81 -4.12
CA ASP A 25 -12.96 -8.50 -5.40
C ASP A 25 -12.85 -7.53 -6.58
N GLU A 26 -13.61 -6.43 -6.53
CA GLU A 26 -13.57 -5.39 -7.56
C GLU A 26 -12.22 -4.67 -7.58
N ILE A 27 -11.70 -4.27 -6.40
CA ILE A 27 -10.40 -3.60 -6.26
C ILE A 27 -9.26 -4.48 -6.78
N PHE A 28 -9.25 -5.76 -6.41
CA PHE A 28 -8.20 -6.70 -6.84
C PHE A 28 -8.32 -7.04 -8.32
N LYS A 29 -9.54 -7.25 -8.84
CA LYS A 29 -9.76 -7.47 -10.27
C LYS A 29 -9.24 -6.30 -11.10
N MET A 30 -9.50 -5.05 -10.68
CA MET A 30 -8.96 -3.87 -11.36
C MET A 30 -7.43 -3.80 -11.29
N LYS A 31 -6.84 -4.19 -10.16
CA LYS A 31 -5.38 -4.28 -9.99
C LYS A 31 -4.77 -5.33 -10.93
N GLU A 32 -5.38 -6.50 -11.05
CA GLU A 32 -4.95 -7.59 -11.93
C GLU A 32 -5.06 -7.22 -13.42
N MET A 33 -6.08 -6.44 -13.79
CA MET A 33 -6.21 -5.87 -15.14
C MET A 33 -5.20 -4.75 -15.43
N GLY A 34 -4.38 -4.33 -14.46
CA GLY A 34 -3.35 -3.31 -14.63
C GLY A 34 -3.85 -1.87 -14.51
N PHE A 35 -5.06 -1.65 -13.98
CA PHE A 35 -5.54 -0.29 -13.72
C PHE A 35 -4.75 0.37 -12.58
N THR A 36 -4.49 1.67 -12.74
CA THR A 36 -3.82 2.46 -11.71
C THR A 36 -4.74 2.71 -10.51
N GLU A 37 -4.16 2.93 -9.34
CA GLU A 37 -4.91 3.19 -8.11
C GLU A 37 -5.83 4.41 -8.22
N LYS A 38 -5.47 5.40 -9.03
CA LYS A 38 -6.32 6.58 -9.29
C LYS A 38 -7.64 6.18 -9.96
N ILE A 39 -7.58 5.29 -10.95
CA ILE A 39 -8.77 4.78 -11.65
C ILE A 39 -9.61 3.92 -10.70
N ILE A 40 -8.98 3.14 -9.82
CA ILE A 40 -9.70 2.36 -8.80
C ILE A 40 -10.41 3.29 -7.81
N LEU A 41 -9.76 4.36 -7.34
CA LEU A 41 -10.40 5.35 -6.47
C LEU A 41 -11.58 6.05 -7.16
N GLN A 42 -11.40 6.39 -8.43
CA GLN A 42 -12.44 7.01 -9.23
C GLN A 42 -13.63 6.05 -9.41
N PHE A 43 -13.39 4.77 -9.69
CA PHE A 43 -14.43 3.74 -9.71
C PHE A 43 -15.18 3.63 -8.38
N LEU A 44 -14.47 3.59 -7.24
CA LEU A 44 -15.10 3.53 -5.92
C LEU A 44 -15.96 4.77 -5.65
N LYS A 45 -15.50 5.95 -6.09
CA LYS A 45 -16.25 7.19 -5.95
C LYS A 45 -17.50 7.21 -6.84
N GLU A 46 -17.37 6.85 -8.12
CA GLU A 46 -18.45 6.95 -9.09
C GLU A 46 -19.48 5.80 -9.00
N LYS A 47 -19.02 4.57 -8.79
CA LYS A 47 -19.92 3.39 -8.76
C LYS A 47 -20.45 3.07 -7.38
N LYS A 48 -19.68 3.37 -6.32
CA LYS A 48 -20.03 2.99 -4.94
C LYS A 48 -20.28 4.19 -4.03
N GLY A 49 -20.03 5.42 -4.49
CA GLY A 49 -20.20 6.63 -3.69
C GLY A 49 -19.17 6.77 -2.56
N ILE A 50 -18.04 6.04 -2.63
CA ILE A 50 -17.06 5.98 -1.55
C ILE A 50 -15.83 6.77 -1.93
N SER A 51 -15.47 7.73 -1.08
CA SER A 51 -14.22 8.48 -1.18
C SER A 51 -13.27 8.00 -0.09
N VAL A 52 -12.14 7.40 -0.50
CA VAL A 52 -11.04 7.05 0.40
C VAL A 52 -9.74 7.67 -0.08
N SER A 53 -8.79 7.85 0.84
CA SER A 53 -7.46 8.30 0.45
C SER A 53 -6.71 7.21 -0.34
N GLN A 54 -5.77 7.61 -1.19
CA GLN A 54 -4.89 6.66 -1.87
C GLN A 54 -4.05 5.84 -0.89
N GLN A 55 -3.70 6.41 0.27
CA GLN A 55 -3.00 5.70 1.34
C GLN A 55 -3.85 4.59 1.94
N THR A 56 -5.14 4.85 2.16
CA THR A 56 -6.11 3.85 2.65
C THR A 56 -6.23 2.68 1.66
N LEU A 57 -6.36 2.99 0.37
CA LEU A 57 -6.43 1.96 -0.68
C LEU A 57 -5.14 1.14 -0.74
N ASN A 58 -3.98 1.80 -0.69
CA ASN A 58 -2.69 1.11 -0.73
C ASN A 58 -2.47 0.24 0.52
N TRP A 59 -2.79 0.76 1.70
CA TRP A 59 -2.76 -0.02 2.94
C TRP A 59 -3.67 -1.24 2.86
N PHE A 60 -4.88 -1.08 2.33
CA PHE A 60 -5.84 -2.17 2.17
C PHE A 60 -5.33 -3.26 1.22
N ILE A 61 -4.73 -2.86 0.08
CA ILE A 61 -4.11 -3.80 -0.85
C ILE A 61 -2.94 -4.54 -0.18
N ARG A 62 -2.09 -3.85 0.61
CA ARG A 62 -0.95 -4.47 1.30
C ARG A 62 -1.37 -5.40 2.43
N SER A 63 -2.39 -5.00 3.19
CA SER A 63 -2.91 -5.74 4.35
C SER A 63 -3.45 -7.10 3.93
N ARG A 64 -4.21 -7.17 2.84
CA ARG A 64 -4.84 -8.41 2.39
C ARG A 64 -3.97 -9.35 1.57
N LYS A 65 -2.82 -8.90 1.06
CA LYS A 65 -1.89 -9.76 0.30
C LYS A 65 -1.27 -10.88 1.15
N ASN A 66 -1.36 -10.79 2.48
CA ASN A 66 -0.84 -11.81 3.39
C ASN A 66 -1.88 -12.89 3.73
N ASP A 67 -3.17 -12.63 3.54
CA ASP A 67 -4.26 -13.58 3.82
C ASP A 67 -4.57 -14.49 2.62
N THR A 68 -4.21 -14.07 1.41
CA THR A 68 -4.37 -14.89 0.20
C THR A 68 -3.06 -15.60 -0.13
N LYS A 69 -3.07 -16.93 0.02
CA LYS A 69 -2.01 -17.81 -0.52
C LYS A 69 -1.70 -17.39 -1.98
N PRO A 70 -0.41 -17.34 -2.37
CA PRO A 70 -0.01 -16.71 -3.61
C PRO A 70 -0.48 -17.55 -4.80
N ILE A 71 -1.52 -17.07 -5.50
CA ILE A 71 -1.69 -17.44 -6.90
C ILE A 71 -0.72 -16.55 -7.69
N SER A 72 0.31 -17.21 -8.18
CA SER A 72 1.38 -16.66 -9.00
C SER A 72 0.82 -15.88 -10.19
N SER A 73 1.04 -14.56 -10.21
CA SER A 73 1.26 -13.80 -11.43
C SER A 73 2.10 -12.57 -11.13
N ALA A 74 3.42 -12.78 -11.19
CA ALA A 74 4.42 -11.91 -11.80
C ALA A 74 4.22 -10.37 -11.75
N GLN A 75 5.21 -9.72 -11.10
CA GLN A 75 5.92 -8.50 -11.59
C GLN A 75 5.16 -7.16 -11.47
N LYS A 76 5.65 -6.07 -10.86
CA LYS A 76 6.99 -5.61 -10.45
C LYS A 76 6.84 -4.69 -9.23
N THR A 77 7.72 -4.83 -8.25
CA THR A 77 8.02 -3.77 -7.25
C THR A 77 9.41 -3.16 -7.55
N PRO A 78 9.69 -1.96 -7.01
CA PRO A 78 10.41 -0.91 -7.72
C PRO A 78 11.88 -0.78 -7.34
N VAL A 79 12.59 -0.06 -8.20
CA VAL A 79 13.89 0.61 -8.04
C VAL A 79 14.51 0.61 -6.63
N LYS A 80 15.64 -0.10 -6.48
CA LYS A 80 16.55 0.07 -5.36
C LYS A 80 17.48 1.25 -5.67
N ALA A 81 17.18 2.42 -5.10
CA ALA A 81 18.13 3.52 -5.05
C ALA A 81 19.29 3.12 -4.11
N ILE A 82 20.52 3.00 -4.64
CA ILE A 82 21.73 2.90 -3.84
C ILE A 82 22.80 3.83 -4.44
N GLN A 83 22.86 5.02 -3.84
CA GLN A 83 24.07 5.74 -3.39
C GLN A 83 25.23 5.89 -4.38
N VAL A 84 25.29 7.05 -5.03
CA VAL A 84 26.49 7.60 -5.66
C VAL A 84 27.54 7.85 -4.58
N LYS A 85 28.58 7.00 -4.53
CA LYS A 85 29.81 7.29 -3.79
C LYS A 85 30.70 8.15 -4.68
N THR A 86 30.85 9.42 -4.33
CA THR A 86 31.96 10.24 -4.80
C THR A 86 33.25 9.69 -4.22
N ASP A 87 33.99 8.90 -4.99
CA ASP A 87 35.40 8.64 -4.71
C ASP A 87 36.24 9.50 -5.65
N LYS A 88 37.12 10.29 -5.04
CA LYS A 88 38.00 11.22 -5.73
C LYS A 88 39.03 10.42 -6.53
N LEU A 89 39.14 10.73 -7.81
CA LEU A 89 40.22 10.33 -8.71
C LEU A 89 41.58 10.75 -8.12
N VAL A 90 42.28 9.84 -7.45
CA VAL A 90 43.73 9.95 -7.20
C VAL A 90 44.44 9.15 -8.29
N ILE A 91 45.04 9.91 -9.21
CA ILE A 91 45.82 9.41 -10.34
C ILE A 91 47.08 8.72 -9.80
N HIS A 92 47.13 7.38 -9.84
CA HIS A 92 48.38 6.64 -9.76
C HIS A 92 49.04 6.65 -11.14
N LYS A 93 50.20 7.33 -11.25
CA LYS A 93 51.09 7.23 -12.41
C LYS A 93 51.76 5.84 -12.40
N PRO A 94 51.90 5.15 -13.54
CA PRO A 94 52.63 3.90 -13.60
C PRO A 94 54.13 4.15 -13.48
N HIS A 95 54.77 3.31 -12.66
CA HIS A 95 56.21 3.12 -12.59
C HIS A 95 56.67 2.40 -13.85
N THR A 96 57.72 2.91 -14.50
CA THR A 96 58.49 2.20 -15.53
C THR A 96 59.97 2.27 -15.17
N ASN A 97 60.57 1.08 -15.21
CA ASN A 97 61.95 0.62 -15.03
C ASN A 97 63.06 1.68 -15.03
#